data_AF-A0A2P8AVX2-F1
#
_entry.id   AF-A0A2P8AVX2-F1
#
_cell.length_a   1.000
_cell.length_b   1.000
_cell.length_c   1.000
_cell.angle_alpha   90.00
_cell.angle_beta   90.00
_cell.angle_gamma   90.00
#
_symmetry.space_group_name_H-M   'P 1'
#
loop_
_entity.id
_entity.type
_entity.pdbx_description
1 polymer ?
#
loop_
_entity_poly.entity_id
_entity_poly.type
_entity_poly.pdbx_seq_one_letter_code
_entity_poly.pdbx_strand_id
1 'polypeptide(L)'
;MTWWSDLVASEPDFAARVRARFAVRKHGTMATLRRDGSPRISGTEFDFADDGQLRLGSMAGALKALDLRRDPRVALHSPTEDTPEDDPASWGGDAKIAGRAHEEPAGEDGSHRFRVELTEVVLTRVGDPPDHLVMESWHPGRGLRRRERR
;
A
#
# COMPACT_ATOMS: atom_id res chain seq x y z
N MET A 1 -5.73 -1.88 16.55
CA MET A 1 -5.21 -2.26 15.23
C MET A 1 -6.27 -1.94 14.22
N THR A 2 -5.87 -1.49 13.04
CA THR A 2 -6.79 -1.10 11.98
C THR A 2 -6.38 -1.79 10.70
N TRP A 3 -7.29 -2.52 10.10
CA TRP A 3 -7.04 -3.38 8.96
C TRP A 3 -7.67 -2.80 7.69
N TRP A 4 -7.40 -3.44 6.55
CA TRP A 4 -8.00 -3.05 5.29
C TRP A 4 -9.53 -3.05 5.32
N SER A 5 -10.14 -4.02 6.01
CA SER A 5 -11.59 -4.09 6.20
C SER A 5 -12.17 -2.88 6.92
N ASP A 6 -11.43 -2.29 7.87
CA ASP A 6 -11.87 -1.09 8.58
C ASP A 6 -11.85 0.14 7.68
N LEU A 7 -10.88 0.22 6.76
CA LEU A 7 -10.86 1.26 5.73
C LEU A 7 -12.01 1.08 4.74
N VAL A 8 -12.26 -0.15 4.28
CA VAL A 8 -13.39 -0.43 3.38
C VAL A 8 -14.73 -0.07 4.04
N ALA A 9 -14.90 -0.38 5.33
CA ALA A 9 -16.12 -0.07 6.06
C ALA A 9 -16.32 1.44 6.28
N SER A 10 -15.24 2.21 6.48
CA SER A 10 -15.33 3.65 6.75
C SER A 10 -15.34 4.51 5.48
N GLU A 11 -14.59 4.13 4.44
CA GLU A 11 -14.36 4.93 3.23
C GLU A 11 -14.36 4.04 1.97
N PRO A 12 -15.49 3.39 1.62
CA PRO A 12 -15.54 2.36 0.58
C PRO A 12 -15.07 2.85 -0.79
N ASP A 13 -15.46 4.05 -1.21
CA ASP A 13 -15.08 4.63 -2.51
C ASP A 13 -13.59 4.97 -2.59
N PHE A 14 -13.00 5.42 -1.49
CA PHE A 14 -11.55 5.67 -1.42
C PHE A 14 -10.78 4.35 -1.40
N ALA A 15 -11.22 3.36 -0.63
CA ALA A 15 -10.64 2.03 -0.60
C ALA A 15 -10.66 1.36 -1.98
N ALA A 16 -11.77 1.48 -2.72
CA ALA A 16 -11.90 0.94 -4.08
C ALA A 16 -10.90 1.57 -5.05
N ARG A 17 -10.74 2.90 -5.02
CA ARG A 17 -9.77 3.62 -5.87
C ARG A 17 -8.33 3.22 -5.54
N VAL A 18 -8.00 3.10 -4.25
CA VAL A 18 -6.68 2.62 -3.80
C VAL A 18 -6.43 1.20 -4.28
N ARG A 19 -7.37 0.26 -4.06
CA ARG A 19 -7.23 -1.13 -4.52
C ARG A 19 -7.04 -1.21 -6.03
N ALA A 20 -7.78 -0.39 -6.79
CA ALA A 20 -7.62 -0.32 -8.25
C ALA A 20 -6.20 0.08 -8.66
N ARG A 21 -5.55 1.00 -7.93
CA ARG A 21 -4.14 1.36 -8.20
C ARG A 21 -3.19 0.20 -7.96
N PHE A 22 -3.38 -0.57 -6.90
CA PHE A 22 -2.54 -1.75 -6.65
C PHE A 22 -2.76 -2.88 -7.66
N ALA A 23 -3.88 -2.87 -8.39
CA ALA A 23 -4.23 -3.89 -9.38
C ALA A 23 -3.76 -3.59 -10.82
N VAL A 24 -3.22 -2.39 -11.10
CA VAL A 24 -2.84 -1.98 -12.47
C VAL A 24 -1.74 -2.85 -13.06
N ARG A 25 -0.86 -3.41 -12.22
CA ARG A 25 0.17 -4.40 -12.58
C ARG A 25 0.35 -5.39 -11.43
N LYS A 26 0.91 -6.56 -11.76
CA LYS A 26 1.16 -7.64 -10.80
C LYS A 26 2.10 -7.24 -9.65
N HIS A 27 3.16 -6.49 -9.94
CA HIS A 27 4.21 -6.18 -8.98
C HIS A 27 4.26 -4.69 -8.68
N GLY A 28 4.27 -4.34 -7.40
CA GLY A 28 4.65 -3.00 -6.94
C GLY A 28 5.87 -3.06 -6.04
N THR A 29 6.06 -2.00 -5.26
CA THR A 29 7.27 -1.81 -4.46
C THR A 29 6.95 -1.85 -2.97
N MET A 30 7.80 -2.51 -2.19
CA MET A 30 7.75 -2.52 -0.73
C MET A 30 9.06 -1.99 -0.15
N ALA A 31 8.96 -1.23 0.93
CA ALA A 31 10.06 -0.80 1.77
C ALA A 31 9.99 -1.45 3.16
N THR A 32 11.11 -1.99 3.62
CA THR A 32 11.34 -2.55 4.96
C THR A 32 12.57 -1.92 5.60
N LEU A 33 12.79 -2.16 6.90
CA LEU A 33 13.95 -1.66 7.63
C LEU A 33 14.98 -2.77 7.89
N ARG A 34 16.20 -2.55 7.43
CA ARG A 34 17.32 -3.45 7.67
C ARG A 34 17.75 -3.41 9.14
N ARG A 35 18.66 -4.31 9.51
CA ARG A 35 19.16 -4.39 10.89
C ARG A 35 19.81 -3.10 11.40
N ASP A 36 20.43 -2.33 10.53
CA ASP A 36 21.06 -1.03 10.79
C ASP A 36 20.08 0.15 10.72
N GLY A 37 18.80 -0.10 10.44
CA GLY A 37 17.78 0.93 10.27
C GLY A 37 17.73 1.56 8.87
N SER A 38 18.64 1.20 7.95
CA SER A 38 18.57 1.68 6.57
C SER A 38 17.39 1.03 5.81
N PRO A 39 16.80 1.72 4.82
CA PRO A 39 15.71 1.16 4.04
C PRO A 39 16.19 0.04 3.12
N ARG A 40 15.34 -0.98 2.92
CA ARG A 40 15.44 -1.94 1.84
C ARG A 40 14.20 -1.82 0.96
N ILE A 41 14.42 -1.78 -0.36
CA ILE A 41 13.36 -1.84 -1.36
C ILE A 41 13.30 -3.26 -1.95
N SER A 42 12.10 -3.76 -2.25
CA SER A 42 11.88 -5.03 -2.95
C SER A 42 10.60 -4.98 -3.78
N GLY A 43 10.59 -5.71 -4.89
CA GLY A 43 9.34 -6.03 -5.59
C GLY A 43 8.46 -6.95 -4.75
N THR A 44 7.14 -6.75 -4.80
CA THR A 44 6.18 -7.61 -4.14
C THR A 44 4.84 -7.65 -4.86
N GLU A 45 4.09 -8.72 -4.61
CA GLU A 45 2.67 -8.83 -4.94
C GLU A 45 1.85 -8.45 -3.70
N PHE A 46 0.61 -7.99 -3.92
CA PHE A 46 -0.30 -7.55 -2.88
C PHE A 46 -1.59 -8.34 -2.97
N ASP A 47 -1.95 -9.02 -1.88
CA ASP A 47 -3.17 -9.81 -1.82
C ASP A 47 -4.23 -9.04 -1.03
N PHE A 48 -5.15 -8.41 -1.75
CA PHE A 48 -6.38 -7.84 -1.19
C PHE A 48 -7.44 -8.93 -1.18
N ALA A 49 -7.37 -9.79 -0.16
CA ALA A 49 -8.16 -11.00 -0.04
C ALA A 49 -9.66 -10.71 0.18
N ASP A 50 -10.51 -11.69 -0.13
CA ASP A 50 -11.97 -11.58 -0.05
C ASP A 50 -12.49 -11.39 1.39
N ASP A 51 -11.69 -11.78 2.40
CA ASP A 51 -11.97 -11.51 3.82
C ASP A 51 -11.67 -10.06 4.23
N GLY A 52 -11.40 -9.19 3.25
CA GLY A 52 -11.15 -7.77 3.44
C GLY A 52 -9.79 -7.47 4.06
N GLN A 53 -8.84 -8.40 4.04
CA GLN A 53 -7.51 -8.18 4.59
C GLN A 53 -6.48 -7.93 3.48
N LEU A 54 -5.49 -7.08 3.78
CA LEU A 54 -4.30 -6.91 2.94
C LEU A 54 -3.19 -7.84 3.45
N ARG A 55 -2.73 -8.73 2.58
CA ARG A 55 -1.65 -9.68 2.85
C ARG A 55 -0.48 -9.54 1.89
N LEU A 56 0.69 -9.92 2.40
CA LEU A 56 1.95 -9.99 1.65
C LEU A 56 2.53 -11.39 1.77
N GLY A 57 2.89 -11.99 0.64
CA GLY A 57 3.61 -13.25 0.56
C GLY A 57 5.11 -13.04 0.32
N SER A 58 5.94 -13.93 0.84
CA SER A 58 7.37 -13.93 0.53
C SER A 58 7.95 -15.33 0.58
N MET A 59 8.89 -15.61 -0.32
CA MET A 59 9.65 -16.86 -0.32
C MET A 59 10.36 -17.09 1.02
N ALA A 60 10.55 -18.35 1.38
CA ALA A 60 11.29 -18.75 2.58
C ALA A 60 12.68 -18.10 2.62
N GLY A 61 13.06 -17.56 3.78
CA GLY A 61 14.38 -16.95 3.98
C GLY A 61 14.61 -15.61 3.25
N ALA A 62 13.60 -15.06 2.58
CA ALA A 62 13.72 -13.77 1.92
C ALA A 62 14.09 -12.66 2.91
N LEU A 63 15.09 -11.87 2.55
CA LEU A 63 15.63 -10.85 3.45
C LEU A 63 14.59 -9.80 3.88
N LYS A 64 13.64 -9.44 3.00
CA LYS A 64 12.52 -8.54 3.33
C LYS A 64 11.57 -9.11 4.40
N ALA A 65 11.40 -10.43 4.44
CA ALA A 65 10.61 -11.08 5.49
C ALA A 65 11.37 -11.10 6.82
N LEU A 66 12.68 -11.36 6.79
CA LEU A 66 13.53 -11.29 7.98
C LEU A 66 13.61 -9.87 8.56
N ASP A 67 13.58 -8.84 7.71
CA ASP A 67 13.45 -7.46 8.16
C ASP A 67 12.14 -7.27 8.93
N LEU A 68 10.99 -7.69 8.37
CA LEU A 68 9.67 -7.52 8.98
C LEU A 68 9.53 -8.26 10.32
N ARG A 69 10.15 -9.44 10.45
CA ARG A 69 10.21 -10.18 11.73
C ARG A 69 10.97 -9.42 12.81
N ARG A 70 11.95 -8.58 12.42
CA ARG A 70 12.75 -7.77 13.34
C ARG A 70 12.13 -6.42 13.63
N ASP A 71 11.57 -5.79 12.60
CA ASP A 71 10.87 -4.51 12.68
C ASP A 71 9.65 -4.54 11.75
N PRO A 72 8.42 -4.52 12.29
CA PRO A 72 7.22 -4.76 11.49
C PRO A 72 6.87 -3.58 10.58
N ARG A 73 7.57 -2.44 10.65
CA ARG A 73 7.26 -1.27 9.83
C ARG A 73 7.44 -1.57 8.35
N VAL A 74 6.40 -1.30 7.58
CA VAL A 74 6.36 -1.53 6.14
C VAL A 74 5.73 -0.33 5.42
N ALA A 75 6.23 -0.03 4.23
CA ALA A 75 5.56 0.87 3.30
C ALA A 75 5.42 0.18 1.93
N LEU A 76 4.26 0.37 1.29
CA LEU A 76 3.88 -0.22 0.03
C LEU A 76 3.58 0.91 -0.95
N HIS A 77 4.02 0.75 -2.18
CA HIS A 77 3.73 1.63 -3.30
C HIS A 77 3.09 0.78 -4.40
N SER A 78 1.96 1.25 -4.93
CA SER A 78 1.33 0.64 -6.10
C SER A 78 2.32 0.61 -7.27
N PRO A 79 2.08 -0.23 -8.29
CA PRO A 79 2.75 -0.02 -9.56
C PRO A 79 2.47 1.41 -10.06
N THR A 80 3.46 2.01 -10.72
CA THR A 80 3.35 3.35 -11.30
C THR A 80 3.01 3.23 -12.78
N GLU A 81 2.09 4.06 -13.23
CA GLU A 81 1.77 4.28 -14.64
C GLU A 81 2.08 5.73 -14.98
N ASP A 82 2.53 5.98 -16.21
CA ASP A 82 2.78 7.34 -16.67
C ASP A 82 1.47 8.14 -16.73
N THR A 83 1.56 9.43 -16.41
CA THR A 83 0.44 10.36 -16.60
C THR A 83 0.23 10.58 -18.10
N PRO A 84 -1.00 10.42 -18.65
CA PRO A 84 -1.25 10.67 -20.06
C PRO A 84 -0.97 12.13 -20.43
N GLU A 85 -0.27 12.36 -21.54
CA GLU A 85 0.15 13.70 -21.96
C GLU A 85 -1.03 14.59 -22.36
N ASP A 86 -1.99 14.03 -23.10
CA ASP A 86 -3.15 14.77 -23.64
C ASP A 86 -4.29 14.96 -22.62
N ASP A 87 -4.35 14.10 -21.60
CA ASP A 87 -5.36 14.15 -20.54
C ASP A 87 -4.75 13.74 -19.18
N PRO A 88 -3.96 14.63 -18.54
CA PRO A 88 -3.33 14.33 -17.27
C PRO A 88 -4.34 14.04 -16.15
N ALA A 89 -5.53 14.63 -16.20
CA ALA A 89 -6.58 14.46 -15.20
C ALA A 89 -7.17 13.03 -15.20
N SER A 90 -7.08 12.32 -16.33
CA SER A 90 -7.46 10.90 -16.41
C SER A 90 -6.50 9.95 -15.69
N TRP A 91 -5.30 10.40 -15.32
CA TRP A 91 -4.36 9.58 -14.56
C TRP A 91 -4.94 9.25 -13.18
N GLY A 92 -5.28 7.98 -12.98
CA GLY A 92 -5.90 7.57 -11.72
C GLY A 92 -4.98 7.63 -10.50
N GLY A 93 -3.69 7.95 -10.69
CA GLY A 93 -2.75 8.30 -9.63
C GLY A 93 -1.92 7.14 -9.08
N ASP A 94 -1.10 7.47 -8.09
CA ASP A 94 -0.32 6.51 -7.30
C ASP A 94 -0.94 6.32 -5.91
N ALA A 95 -1.02 5.06 -5.46
CA ALA A 95 -1.45 4.73 -4.13
C ALA A 95 -0.30 4.20 -3.25
N LYS A 96 -0.31 4.58 -1.98
CA LYS A 96 0.69 4.19 -0.99
C LYS A 96 -0.01 3.72 0.28
N ILE A 97 0.54 2.69 0.91
CA ILE A 97 0.06 2.17 2.18
C ILE A 97 1.25 2.07 3.13
N ALA A 98 1.18 2.70 4.31
CA ALA A 98 2.12 2.47 5.38
C ALA A 98 1.46 1.70 6.51
N GLY A 99 2.23 0.87 7.20
CA GLY A 99 1.66 -0.01 8.19
C GLY A 99 2.66 -0.81 9.01
N ARG A 100 2.12 -1.81 9.68
CA ARG A 100 2.85 -2.85 10.42
C ARG A 100 2.47 -4.22 9.88
N ALA A 101 3.47 -4.99 9.48
CA ALA A 101 3.31 -6.36 9.03
C ALA A 101 3.28 -7.31 10.24
N HIS A 102 2.19 -8.06 10.38
CA HIS A 102 2.03 -9.09 11.40
C HIS A 102 2.18 -10.45 10.73
N GLU A 103 3.21 -11.22 11.13
CA GLU A 103 3.47 -12.55 10.54
C GLU A 103 2.32 -13.50 10.90
N GLU A 104 1.73 -14.11 9.87
CA GLU A 104 0.78 -15.20 9.97
C GLU A 104 1.53 -16.54 9.93
N PRO A 105 0.91 -17.67 10.34
CA PRO A 105 1.55 -18.97 10.20
C PRO A 105 2.12 -19.21 8.80
N ALA A 106 3.36 -19.69 8.75
CA ALA A 106 4.05 -19.95 7.49
C ALA A 106 3.32 -20.99 6.63
N GLY A 107 3.50 -20.92 5.31
CA GLY A 107 3.05 -21.98 4.41
C GLY A 107 3.80 -23.29 4.67
N GLU A 108 3.25 -24.41 4.20
CA GLU A 108 3.89 -25.74 4.33
C GLU A 108 5.28 -25.80 3.69
N ASP A 109 5.51 -24.97 2.67
CA ASP A 109 6.78 -24.76 1.98
C ASP A 109 7.76 -23.83 2.72
N GLY A 110 7.39 -23.37 3.92
CA GLY A 110 8.15 -22.40 4.71
C GLY A 110 8.06 -20.97 4.19
N SER A 111 7.15 -20.67 3.26
CA SER A 111 6.89 -19.30 2.80
C SER A 111 6.37 -18.42 3.94
N HIS A 112 6.78 -17.16 3.94
CA HIS A 112 6.31 -16.17 4.89
C HIS A 112 5.01 -15.52 4.40
N ARG A 113 4.11 -15.24 5.33
CA ARG A 113 2.87 -14.51 5.08
C ARG A 113 2.68 -13.44 6.15
N PHE A 114 2.28 -12.26 5.73
CA PHE A 114 2.05 -11.15 6.65
C PHE A 114 0.71 -10.49 6.38
N ARG A 115 -0.06 -10.23 7.44
CA ARG A 115 -1.21 -9.34 7.40
C ARG A 115 -0.78 -7.92 7.75
N VAL A 116 -1.26 -6.93 6.99
CA VAL A 116 -0.84 -5.53 7.16
C VAL A 116 -1.86 -4.76 8.00
N GLU A 117 -1.43 -4.32 9.18
CA GLU A 117 -2.12 -3.27 9.95
C GLU A 117 -1.81 -1.92 9.32
N LEU A 118 -2.84 -1.14 9.03
CA LEU A 118 -2.73 0.16 8.38
C LEU A 118 -2.43 1.26 9.40
N THR A 119 -1.49 2.14 9.04
CA THR A 119 -1.23 3.40 9.77
C THR A 119 -1.49 4.63 8.90
N GLU A 120 -1.42 4.46 7.57
CA GLU A 120 -1.69 5.50 6.59
C GLU A 120 -2.01 4.88 5.23
N VAL A 121 -2.97 5.47 4.52
CA VAL A 121 -3.24 5.17 3.11
C VAL A 121 -3.32 6.48 2.35
N VAL A 122 -2.59 6.60 1.24
CA VAL A 122 -2.55 7.82 0.43
C VAL A 122 -2.86 7.48 -1.02
N LEU A 123 -3.68 8.32 -1.65
CA LEU A 123 -3.87 8.36 -3.10
C LEU A 123 -3.47 9.76 -3.59
N THR A 124 -2.56 9.84 -4.55
CA THR A 124 -2.16 11.09 -5.19
C THR A 124 -2.47 11.02 -6.67
N ARG A 125 -3.19 12.00 -7.19
CA ARG A 125 -3.58 12.10 -8.60
C ARG A 125 -3.50 13.56 -9.07
N VAL A 126 -3.62 13.76 -10.38
CA VAL A 126 -3.76 15.10 -10.96
C VAL A 126 -5.20 15.59 -10.74
N GLY A 127 -5.33 16.91 -10.55
CA GLY A 127 -6.62 17.60 -10.43
C GLY A 127 -7.36 17.69 -11.76
N ASP A 128 -8.62 18.12 -11.68
CA ASP A 128 -9.40 18.53 -12.85
C ASP A 128 -9.94 19.95 -12.57
N PRO A 129 -9.44 21.01 -13.23
CA PRO A 129 -8.45 21.00 -14.32
C PRO A 129 -7.05 20.50 -13.89
N PRO A 130 -6.18 20.08 -14.83
CA PRO A 130 -4.86 19.50 -14.52
C PRO A 130 -3.80 20.54 -14.14
N ASP A 131 -4.11 21.42 -13.18
CA ASP A 131 -3.26 22.52 -12.71
C ASP A 131 -2.77 22.34 -11.25
N HIS A 132 -3.11 21.22 -10.61
CA HIS A 132 -2.70 20.89 -9.25
C HIS A 132 -2.65 19.37 -9.03
N LEU A 133 -2.05 18.94 -7.91
CA LEU A 133 -2.20 17.59 -7.39
C LEU A 133 -3.29 17.53 -6.33
N VAL A 134 -4.09 16.47 -6.36
CA VAL A 134 -5.01 16.11 -5.30
C VAL A 134 -4.40 14.97 -4.49
N MET A 135 -4.20 15.19 -3.20
CA MET A 135 -3.74 14.19 -2.25
C MET A 135 -4.87 13.85 -1.27
N GLU A 136 -5.32 12.61 -1.32
CA GLU A 136 -6.26 12.04 -0.37
C GLU A 136 -5.48 11.14 0.58
N SER A 137 -5.51 11.43 1.88
CA SER A 137 -4.86 10.61 2.91
C SER A 137 -5.84 10.19 3.99
N TRP A 138 -5.78 8.92 4.34
CA TRP A 138 -6.56 8.34 5.40
C TRP A 138 -5.65 7.82 6.51
N HIS A 139 -6.07 8.02 7.75
CA HIS A 139 -5.40 7.43 8.91
C HIS A 139 -6.40 6.91 9.94
N PRO A 140 -6.05 5.84 10.66
CA PRO A 140 -6.79 5.43 11.85
C PRO A 140 -7.02 6.61 12.80
N GLY A 141 -8.26 6.79 13.26
CA GLY A 141 -8.65 7.84 14.19
C GLY A 141 -8.74 9.26 13.62
N ARG A 142 -8.22 9.54 12.41
CA ARG A 142 -8.35 10.86 11.74
C ARG A 142 -9.30 10.85 10.55
N GLY A 143 -9.60 9.68 9.99
CA GLY A 143 -10.44 9.52 8.81
C GLY A 143 -9.77 10.03 7.53
N LEU A 144 -10.56 10.12 6.46
CA LEU A 144 -10.12 10.63 5.17
C LEU A 144 -9.96 12.16 5.19
N ARG A 145 -8.86 12.64 4.60
CA ARG A 145 -8.58 14.06 4.39
C ARG A 145 -8.14 14.28 2.96
N ARG A 146 -8.58 15.38 2.37
CA ARG A 146 -8.17 15.82 1.04
C ARG A 146 -7.34 17.11 1.15
N ARG A 147 -6.28 17.20 0.35
CA ARG A 147 -5.43 18.39 0.20
C ARG A 147 -5.12 18.60 -1.27
N GLU A 148 -4.89 19.84 -1.65
CA GLU A 148 -4.49 20.22 -3.00
C GLU A 148 -3.16 20.96 -2.93
N ARG A 149 -2.28 20.70 -3.91
CA ARG A 149 -0.98 21.36 -4.05
C ARG A 149 -0.83 21.84 -5.48
N ARG A 150 -0.64 23.15 -5.64
CA ARG A 150 -0.24 23.79 -6.90
C ARG A 150 1.28 23.80 -7.03
#